data_AF-A0AA88RRY2-F1
#
_entry.id   AF-A0AA88RRY2-F1
#
_cell.length_a   1.000
_cell.length_b   1.000
_cell.length_c   1.000
_cell.angle_alpha   90.00
_cell.angle_beta   90.00
_cell.angle_gamma   90.00
#
_symmetry.space_group_name_H-M   'P 1'
#
loop_
_entity.id
_entity.type
_entity.pdbx_description
1 polymer ?
#
loop_
_entity_poly.entity_id
_entity_poly.type
_entity_poly.pdbx_seq_one_letter_code
_entity_poly.pdbx_strand_id
1 'polypeptide(L)'
;MADSNDKREPEYMSSVIPGWFSEISPMWPGEAHSLKVEKILFQGKSDYQDVMVFQSSTYGKVLVLDGVIQLTERDECAYQEMITHLPLCSIPNPKKVLVIGGGDGGVLREVARHSSVEQIDICEIDKMVVDVSKQFFPDVAIGYEDPRVTLHIGDGVAFLKAVPEGTYDAVIVDSSDPIGPAQELFEKPFFAGVIGFMLCSTEGPSVDFKNPINSIDANNSCSKSKGPLKFYNSEIHTAAFCLPSFAKKVIDAKTK
;
A
#
# COMPACT_ATOMS: atom_id res chain seq x y z
N MET A 1 -13.72 -42.71 17.27
CA MET A 1 -13.49 -42.26 15.89
C MET A 1 -14.26 -40.96 15.74
N ALA A 2 -13.58 -39.84 15.87
CA ALA A 2 -14.18 -38.51 15.68
C ALA A 2 -13.98 -38.14 14.21
N ASP A 3 -15.10 -37.88 13.53
CA ASP A 3 -15.13 -37.58 12.10
C ASP A 3 -14.42 -36.25 11.79
N SER A 4 -13.79 -36.24 10.64
CA SER A 4 -12.85 -35.26 10.14
C SER A 4 -13.48 -33.97 9.61
N ASN A 5 -12.83 -32.83 9.88
CA ASN A 5 -12.76 -31.60 9.06
C ASN A 5 -14.08 -30.92 8.65
N ASP A 6 -14.62 -30.05 9.51
CA ASP A 6 -15.46 -28.91 9.08
C ASP A 6 -14.56 -27.82 8.48
N LYS A 7 -14.04 -28.06 7.26
CA LYS A 7 -13.38 -27.01 6.46
C LYS A 7 -14.47 -26.24 5.72
N ARG A 8 -15.15 -25.31 6.40
CA ARG A 8 -15.99 -24.34 5.70
C ARG A 8 -15.12 -23.56 4.73
N GLU A 9 -15.58 -23.44 3.48
CA GLU A 9 -14.96 -22.51 2.55
C GLU A 9 -15.05 -21.09 3.15
N PRO A 10 -14.02 -20.24 2.94
CA PRO A 10 -14.06 -18.85 3.37
C PRO A 10 -15.38 -18.18 2.95
N GLU A 11 -15.90 -17.29 3.79
CA GLU A 11 -17.17 -16.59 3.56
C GLU A 11 -17.20 -15.82 2.23
N TYR A 12 -16.02 -15.48 1.70
CA TYR A 12 -15.82 -14.75 0.44
C TYR A 12 -15.68 -15.64 -0.81
N MET A 13 -15.84 -16.96 -0.67
CA MET A 13 -15.85 -17.89 -1.80
C MET A 13 -17.23 -17.93 -2.46
N SER A 14 -17.25 -17.98 -3.79
CA SER A 14 -18.49 -18.03 -4.56
C SER A 14 -19.29 -19.29 -4.28
N SER A 15 -20.53 -19.10 -3.83
CA SER A 15 -21.53 -20.16 -3.67
C SER A 15 -22.20 -20.59 -4.97
N VAL A 16 -21.95 -19.87 -6.08
CA VAL A 16 -22.58 -20.12 -7.40
C VAL A 16 -21.65 -20.93 -8.30
N ILE A 17 -20.39 -20.49 -8.45
CA ILE A 17 -19.37 -21.19 -9.24
C ILE A 17 -18.19 -21.49 -8.31
N PRO A 18 -17.97 -22.75 -7.92
CA PRO A 18 -16.94 -23.10 -6.95
C PRO A 18 -15.53 -22.63 -7.36
N GLY A 19 -14.71 -22.30 -6.36
CA GLY A 19 -13.30 -21.92 -6.55
C GLY A 19 -13.09 -20.52 -7.12
N TRP A 20 -14.02 -19.59 -6.90
CA TRP A 20 -13.83 -18.17 -7.17
C TRP A 20 -13.91 -17.39 -5.86
N PHE A 21 -13.02 -16.43 -5.68
CA PHE A 21 -13.12 -15.41 -4.65
C PHE A 21 -13.80 -14.19 -5.27
N SER A 22 -14.72 -13.56 -4.55
CA SER A 22 -15.37 -12.31 -4.97
C SER A 22 -15.21 -11.26 -3.89
N GLU A 23 -14.57 -10.14 -4.23
CA GLU A 23 -14.39 -8.99 -3.36
C GLU A 23 -15.70 -8.20 -3.24
N ILE A 24 -16.37 -8.34 -2.10
CA ILE A 24 -17.69 -7.75 -1.84
C ILE A 24 -17.59 -6.86 -0.61
N SER A 25 -17.97 -5.58 -0.76
CA SER A 25 -17.98 -4.61 0.34
C SER A 25 -19.12 -3.62 0.19
N PRO A 26 -19.68 -3.10 1.30
CA PRO A 26 -20.60 -1.95 1.25
C PRO A 26 -19.97 -0.67 0.67
N MET A 27 -18.64 -0.59 0.55
CA MET A 27 -17.94 0.54 -0.06
C MET A 27 -18.12 0.63 -1.58
N TRP A 28 -18.39 -0.50 -2.25
CA TRP A 28 -18.69 -0.57 -3.69
C TRP A 28 -19.98 -1.38 -3.94
N PRO A 29 -21.14 -0.81 -3.57
CA PRO A 29 -22.40 -1.53 -3.62
C PRO A 29 -22.82 -1.86 -5.05
N GLY A 30 -23.20 -3.12 -5.29
CA GLY A 30 -23.73 -3.59 -6.58
C GLY A 30 -22.67 -4.09 -7.57
N GLU A 31 -21.41 -4.13 -7.16
CA GLU A 31 -20.29 -4.67 -7.96
C GLU A 31 -19.35 -5.53 -7.10
N ALA A 32 -18.57 -6.39 -7.75
CA ALA A 32 -17.56 -7.21 -7.11
C ALA A 32 -16.49 -7.63 -8.13
N HIS A 33 -15.21 -7.50 -7.79
CA HIS A 33 -14.13 -8.08 -8.58
C HIS A 33 -13.93 -9.54 -8.17
N SER A 34 -13.92 -10.46 -9.14
CA SER A 34 -13.80 -11.89 -8.87
C SER A 34 -12.53 -12.49 -9.47
N LEU A 35 -11.78 -13.24 -8.66
CA LEU A 35 -10.56 -13.93 -9.06
C LEU A 35 -10.70 -15.44 -8.88
N LYS A 36 -10.28 -16.22 -9.89
CA LYS A 36 -10.26 -17.67 -9.79
C LYS A 36 -9.19 -18.10 -8.79
N VAL A 37 -9.59 -18.88 -7.80
CA VAL A 37 -8.70 -19.41 -6.75
C VAL A 37 -8.20 -20.78 -7.20
N GLU A 38 -6.87 -20.95 -7.23
CA GLU A 38 -6.23 -22.26 -7.39
C GLU A 38 -6.06 -22.95 -6.05
N LYS A 39 -5.59 -22.21 -5.04
CA LYS A 39 -5.30 -22.77 -3.72
C LYS A 39 -5.29 -21.68 -2.65
N ILE A 40 -5.95 -21.94 -1.52
CA ILE A 40 -5.79 -21.14 -0.30
C ILE A 40 -4.46 -21.54 0.36
N LEU A 41 -3.57 -20.57 0.54
CA LEU A 41 -2.24 -20.75 1.14
C LEU A 41 -2.26 -20.49 2.64
N PHE A 42 -3.03 -19.51 3.08
CA PHE A 42 -3.21 -19.14 4.47
C PHE A 42 -4.61 -18.58 4.71
N GLN A 43 -5.16 -18.85 5.89
CA GLN A 43 -6.36 -18.19 6.39
C GLN A 43 -6.27 -18.13 7.92
N GLY A 44 -6.50 -16.96 8.49
CA GLY A 44 -6.46 -16.74 9.94
C GLY A 44 -7.19 -15.46 10.32
N LYS A 45 -7.45 -15.30 11.61
CA LYS A 45 -7.99 -14.06 12.19
C LYS A 45 -6.97 -13.53 13.19
N SER A 46 -6.50 -12.30 12.99
CA SER A 46 -5.64 -11.60 13.94
C SER A 46 -6.47 -10.90 15.01
N ASP A 47 -5.82 -10.13 15.87
CA ASP A 47 -6.52 -9.24 16.82
C ASP A 47 -7.25 -8.09 16.12
N TYR A 48 -6.97 -7.85 14.83
CA TYR A 48 -7.44 -6.70 14.06
C TYR A 48 -8.38 -7.07 12.92
N GLN A 49 -8.09 -8.14 12.16
CA GLN A 49 -8.75 -8.43 10.88
C GLN A 49 -8.68 -9.91 10.50
N ASP A 50 -9.54 -10.32 9.57
CA ASP A 50 -9.47 -11.62 8.89
C ASP A 50 -8.42 -11.56 7.76
N VAL A 51 -7.39 -12.39 7.85
CA VAL A 51 -6.24 -12.42 6.93
C VAL A 51 -6.30 -13.68 6.07
N MET A 52 -6.25 -13.52 4.75
CA MET A 52 -6.21 -14.63 3.80
C MET A 52 -5.16 -14.42 2.73
N VAL A 53 -4.45 -15.50 2.38
CA VAL A 53 -3.58 -15.55 1.21
C VAL A 53 -3.99 -16.71 0.34
N PHE A 54 -4.16 -16.45 -0.95
CA PHE A 54 -4.44 -17.50 -1.92
C PHE A 54 -3.62 -17.32 -3.20
N GLN A 55 -3.35 -18.44 -3.86
CA GLN A 55 -2.85 -18.48 -5.23
C GLN A 55 -4.04 -18.33 -6.18
N SER A 56 -4.03 -17.27 -6.99
CA SER A 56 -4.97 -17.07 -8.08
C SER A 56 -4.48 -17.73 -9.38
N SER A 57 -5.39 -17.98 -10.32
CA SER A 57 -5.03 -18.61 -11.60
C SER A 57 -4.24 -17.70 -12.54
N THR A 58 -4.39 -16.37 -12.42
CA THR A 58 -3.85 -15.43 -13.43
C THR A 58 -3.26 -14.15 -12.85
N TYR A 59 -3.33 -13.93 -11.54
CA TYR A 59 -2.81 -12.74 -10.85
C TYR A 59 -1.67 -13.07 -9.86
N GLY A 60 -1.22 -14.32 -9.81
CA GLY A 60 -0.24 -14.77 -8.83
C GLY A 60 -0.87 -14.94 -7.44
N LYS A 61 -0.07 -14.76 -6.39
CA LYS A 61 -0.58 -14.74 -5.01
C LYS A 61 -1.32 -13.44 -4.72
N VAL A 62 -2.32 -13.54 -3.85
CA VAL A 62 -3.22 -12.45 -3.48
C VAL A 62 -3.30 -12.38 -1.96
N LEU A 63 -3.12 -11.18 -1.41
CA LEU A 63 -3.36 -10.88 0.01
C LEU A 63 -4.74 -10.25 0.14
N VAL A 64 -5.53 -10.75 1.09
CA VAL A 64 -6.87 -10.25 1.39
C VAL A 64 -6.97 -9.99 2.89
N LEU A 65 -7.51 -8.82 3.24
CA LEU A 65 -7.81 -8.39 4.61
C LEU A 65 -9.29 -8.03 4.70
N ASP A 66 -10.02 -8.63 5.65
CA ASP A 66 -11.48 -8.44 5.85
C ASP A 66 -12.33 -8.60 4.57
N GLY A 67 -11.87 -9.44 3.65
CA GLY A 67 -12.54 -9.70 2.36
C GLY A 67 -12.19 -8.71 1.23
N VAL A 68 -11.30 -7.75 1.48
CA VAL A 68 -10.79 -6.77 0.51
C VAL A 68 -9.39 -7.16 0.03
N ILE A 69 -9.18 -7.19 -1.28
CA ILE A 69 -7.90 -7.43 -1.91
C ILE A 69 -6.97 -6.26 -1.59
N GLN A 70 -5.85 -6.56 -0.92
CA GLN A 70 -4.83 -5.55 -0.64
C GLN A 70 -3.76 -5.50 -1.72
N LEU A 71 -3.35 -6.67 -2.23
CA LEU A 71 -2.37 -6.75 -3.32
C LEU A 71 -2.50 -8.03 -4.14
N THR A 72 -2.06 -7.96 -5.39
CA THR A 72 -1.73 -9.13 -6.22
C THR A 72 -0.31 -9.02 -6.76
N GLU A 73 0.40 -10.13 -6.90
CA GLU A 73 1.77 -10.13 -7.45
C GLU A 73 1.84 -9.57 -8.88
N ARG A 74 0.73 -9.61 -9.63
CA ARG A 74 0.69 -9.19 -11.03
C ARG A 74 0.67 -7.68 -11.22
N ASP A 75 0.01 -6.93 -10.34
CA ASP A 75 -0.24 -5.49 -10.51
C ASP A 75 0.22 -4.62 -9.33
N GLU A 76 0.77 -5.21 -8.26
CA GLU A 76 1.33 -4.48 -7.10
C GLU A 76 2.27 -3.33 -7.48
N CYS A 77 3.03 -3.48 -8.57
CA CYS A 77 3.99 -2.49 -9.02
C CYS A 77 3.33 -1.16 -9.39
N ALA A 78 2.09 -1.17 -9.90
CA ALA A 78 1.40 0.07 -10.21
C ALA A 78 1.10 0.88 -8.93
N TYR A 79 0.63 0.22 -7.88
CA TYR A 79 0.32 0.89 -6.62
C TYR A 79 1.60 1.31 -5.88
N GLN A 80 2.51 0.37 -5.64
CA GLN A 80 3.70 0.60 -4.82
C GLN A 80 4.66 1.62 -5.43
N GLU A 81 4.88 1.56 -6.74
CA GLU A 81 5.74 2.54 -7.42
C GLU A 81 5.10 3.93 -7.40
N MET A 82 3.78 4.05 -7.64
CA MET A 82 3.11 5.35 -7.66
C MET A 82 3.02 5.97 -6.27
N ILE A 83 2.56 5.25 -5.24
CA ILE A 83 2.42 5.79 -3.88
C ILE A 83 3.77 6.23 -3.30
N THR A 84 4.85 5.58 -3.71
CA THR A 84 6.20 5.88 -3.24
C THR A 84 6.88 6.98 -4.05
N HIS A 85 6.90 6.87 -5.38
CA HIS A 85 7.71 7.75 -6.21
C HIS A 85 7.02 9.09 -6.48
N LEU A 86 5.69 9.18 -6.42
CA LEU A 86 5.00 10.46 -6.48
C LEU A 86 5.53 11.45 -5.41
N PRO A 87 5.48 11.17 -4.10
CA PRO A 87 6.00 12.11 -3.11
C PRO A 87 7.54 12.23 -3.15
N LEU A 88 8.27 11.11 -3.24
CA LEU A 88 9.73 11.14 -3.08
C LEU A 88 10.48 11.73 -4.28
N CYS A 89 9.89 11.74 -5.48
CA CYS A 89 10.47 12.43 -6.64
C CYS A 89 10.12 13.94 -6.67
N SER A 90 9.18 14.40 -5.84
CA SER A 90 8.79 15.81 -5.75
C SER A 90 9.61 16.62 -4.75
N ILE A 91 10.46 15.98 -3.93
CA ILE A 91 11.31 16.63 -2.92
C ILE A 91 12.80 16.32 -3.16
N PRO A 92 13.72 17.26 -2.82
CA PRO A 92 15.14 17.06 -3.04
C PRO A 92 15.75 16.20 -1.91
N ASN A 93 16.47 15.13 -2.29
CA ASN A 93 17.28 14.30 -1.39
C ASN A 93 16.57 13.87 -0.07
N PRO A 94 15.42 13.18 -0.13
CA PRO A 94 14.77 12.67 1.08
C PRO A 94 15.69 11.73 1.85
N LYS A 95 15.77 11.90 3.17
CA LYS A 95 16.65 11.15 4.08
C LYS A 95 15.87 10.27 5.05
N LYS A 96 14.81 10.79 5.67
CA LYS A 96 14.02 10.07 6.67
C LYS A 96 12.56 9.97 6.24
N VAL A 97 12.11 8.75 5.99
CA VAL A 97 10.77 8.44 5.47
C VAL A 97 10.01 7.58 6.48
N LEU A 98 8.75 7.92 6.72
CA LEU A 98 7.82 7.10 7.50
C LEU A 98 6.81 6.42 6.56
N VAL A 99 6.57 5.14 6.77
CA VAL A 99 5.48 4.36 6.15
C VAL A 99 4.51 3.94 7.25
N ILE A 100 3.23 4.23 7.08
CA ILE A 100 2.16 3.79 7.99
C ILE A 100 1.31 2.76 7.26
N GLY A 101 1.10 1.61 7.88
CA GLY A 101 0.62 0.42 7.19
C GLY A 101 1.73 -0.20 6.34
N GLY A 102 1.41 -0.64 5.13
CA GLY A 102 2.38 -1.23 4.19
C GLY A 102 2.96 -2.56 4.67
N GLY A 103 2.19 -3.33 5.43
CA GLY A 103 2.59 -4.60 6.02
C GLY A 103 3.16 -5.63 5.04
N ASP A 104 2.83 -5.55 3.75
CA ASP A 104 3.40 -6.41 2.71
C ASP A 104 4.88 -6.16 2.41
N GLY A 105 5.36 -4.93 2.65
CA GLY A 105 6.77 -4.53 2.49
C GLY A 105 7.16 -4.03 1.10
N GLY A 106 6.24 -3.98 0.14
CA GLY A 106 6.51 -3.51 -1.20
C GLY A 106 6.80 -2.02 -1.28
N VAL A 107 6.09 -1.18 -0.51
CA VAL A 107 6.44 0.25 -0.38
C VAL A 107 7.86 0.43 0.19
N LEU A 108 8.28 -0.40 1.16
CA LEU A 108 9.65 -0.35 1.68
C LEU A 108 10.68 -0.66 0.60
N ARG A 109 10.40 -1.66 -0.26
CA ARG A 109 11.25 -2.00 -1.40
C ARG A 109 11.43 -0.82 -2.35
N GLU A 110 10.35 -0.08 -2.62
CA GLU A 110 10.37 1.08 -3.52
C GLU A 110 11.04 2.31 -2.87
N VAL A 111 10.79 2.59 -1.59
CA VAL A 111 11.47 3.68 -0.84
C VAL A 111 12.97 3.43 -0.85
N ALA A 112 13.36 2.17 -0.67
CA ALA A 112 14.75 1.75 -0.64
C ALA A 112 15.48 1.89 -1.99
N ARG A 113 14.80 2.22 -3.09
CA ARG A 113 15.46 2.59 -4.37
C ARG A 113 16.08 3.99 -4.34
N HIS A 114 15.62 4.86 -3.44
CA HIS A 114 16.17 6.19 -3.25
C HIS A 114 17.47 6.11 -2.43
N SER A 115 18.61 6.40 -3.06
CA SER A 115 19.93 6.30 -2.41
C SER A 115 20.18 7.40 -1.38
N SER A 116 19.44 8.51 -1.44
CA SER A 116 19.50 9.58 -0.44
C SER A 116 18.86 9.18 0.89
N VAL A 117 17.97 8.18 0.89
CA VAL A 117 17.25 7.77 2.09
C VAL A 117 18.23 7.06 3.04
N GLU A 118 18.29 7.56 4.26
CA GLU A 118 19.16 7.12 5.35
C GLU A 118 18.39 6.26 6.37
N GLN A 119 17.09 6.53 6.58
CA GLN A 119 16.23 5.80 7.52
C GLN A 119 14.80 5.65 6.99
N ILE A 120 14.25 4.45 7.12
CA ILE A 120 12.88 4.09 6.76
C ILE A 120 12.20 3.52 8.00
N ASP A 121 11.30 4.27 8.60
CA ASP A 121 10.49 3.76 9.71
C ASP A 121 9.17 3.23 9.13
N ILE A 122 8.74 2.05 9.55
CA ILE A 122 7.42 1.50 9.22
C ILE A 122 6.63 1.21 10.49
N CYS A 123 5.39 1.68 10.54
CA CYS A 123 4.46 1.41 11.63
C CYS A 123 3.26 0.62 11.09
N GLU A 124 3.26 -0.69 11.32
CA GLU A 124 2.19 -1.61 10.93
C GLU A 124 1.45 -2.09 12.19
N ILE A 125 0.12 -2.03 12.18
CA ILE A 125 -0.68 -2.38 13.35
C ILE A 125 -0.77 -3.89 13.55
N ASP A 126 -0.80 -4.65 12.45
CA ASP A 126 -1.05 -6.08 12.47
C ASP A 126 0.20 -6.90 12.11
N LYS A 127 0.81 -7.49 13.13
CA LYS A 127 1.97 -8.38 12.98
C LYS A 127 1.66 -9.59 12.08
N MET A 128 0.43 -10.09 12.06
CA MET A 128 0.07 -11.25 11.23
C MET A 128 0.25 -10.92 9.74
N VAL A 129 -0.09 -9.71 9.32
CA VAL A 129 0.10 -9.25 7.93
C VAL A 129 1.57 -9.26 7.56
N VAL A 130 2.45 -8.74 8.43
CA VAL A 130 3.90 -8.76 8.21
C VAL A 130 4.44 -10.19 8.09
N ASP A 131 4.05 -11.07 9.01
CA ASP A 131 4.57 -12.45 9.07
C ASP A 131 4.13 -13.25 7.84
N VAL A 132 2.85 -13.15 7.48
CA VAL A 132 2.27 -13.81 6.30
C VAL A 132 2.88 -13.27 5.02
N SER A 133 3.12 -11.96 4.93
CA SER A 133 3.73 -11.34 3.76
C SER A 133 5.17 -11.81 3.56
N LYS A 134 5.98 -11.83 4.62
CA LYS A 134 7.34 -12.39 4.59
C LYS A 134 7.36 -13.87 4.19
N GLN A 135 6.36 -14.64 4.61
CA GLN A 135 6.28 -16.06 4.31
C GLN A 135 5.88 -16.34 2.85
N PHE A 136 4.88 -15.64 2.33
CA PHE A 136 4.26 -15.99 1.05
C PHE A 136 4.65 -15.09 -0.12
N PHE A 137 5.15 -13.87 0.14
CA PHE A 137 5.50 -12.87 -0.87
C PHE A 137 6.96 -12.42 -0.74
N PRO A 138 7.95 -13.31 -0.94
CA PRO A 138 9.35 -13.00 -0.66
C PRO A 138 9.89 -11.81 -1.47
N ASP A 139 9.46 -11.67 -2.74
CA ASP A 139 9.91 -10.57 -3.59
C ASP A 139 9.31 -9.21 -3.18
N VAL A 140 8.14 -9.22 -2.53
CA VAL A 140 7.47 -8.02 -2.01
C VAL A 140 8.08 -7.64 -0.66
N ALA A 141 8.15 -8.61 0.25
CA ALA A 141 8.63 -8.45 1.61
C ALA A 141 10.15 -8.28 1.72
N ILE A 142 10.91 -8.40 0.63
CA ILE A 142 12.35 -8.11 0.59
C ILE A 142 12.69 -6.71 1.08
N GLY A 143 11.74 -5.76 1.02
CA GLY A 143 11.89 -4.43 1.59
C GLY A 143 12.29 -4.45 3.07
N TYR A 144 11.82 -5.42 3.84
CA TYR A 144 12.16 -5.57 5.26
C TYR A 144 13.63 -5.96 5.53
N GLU A 145 14.37 -6.43 4.52
CA GLU A 145 15.78 -6.80 4.66
C GLU A 145 16.73 -5.61 4.45
N ASP A 146 16.24 -4.45 4.00
CA ASP A 146 17.07 -3.27 3.85
C ASP A 146 17.52 -2.76 5.23
N PRO A 147 18.83 -2.56 5.48
CA PRO A 147 19.35 -2.22 6.81
C PRO A 147 18.91 -0.84 7.30
N ARG A 148 18.29 -0.02 6.45
CA ARG A 148 17.71 1.28 6.81
C ARG A 148 16.31 1.15 7.40
N VAL A 149 15.68 -0.02 7.32
CA VAL A 149 14.30 -0.25 7.76
C VAL A 149 14.24 -0.54 9.26
N THR A 150 13.38 0.19 9.96
CA THR A 150 13.00 -0.09 11.35
C THR A 150 11.49 -0.36 11.41
N LEU A 151 11.13 -1.59 11.80
CA LEU A 151 9.74 -2.02 11.95
C LEU A 151 9.23 -1.75 13.37
N HIS A 152 8.12 -1.03 13.46
CA HIS A 152 7.34 -0.79 14.65
C HIS A 152 5.99 -1.49 14.50
N ILE A 153 5.66 -2.38 15.43
CA ILE A 153 4.32 -2.97 15.50
C ILE A 153 3.47 -2.12 16.42
N GLY A 154 2.41 -1.50 15.88
CA GLY A 154 1.52 -0.64 16.63
C GLY A 154 0.69 0.29 15.76
N ASP A 155 -0.18 1.05 16.42
CA ASP A 155 -1.06 2.03 15.78
C ASP A 155 -0.26 3.23 15.24
N GLY A 156 -0.38 3.46 13.93
CA GLY A 156 0.25 4.57 13.21
C GLY A 156 -0.18 5.97 13.70
N VAL A 157 -1.42 6.12 14.19
CA VAL A 157 -1.91 7.37 14.77
C VAL A 157 -1.17 7.67 16.07
N ALA A 158 -1.07 6.67 16.95
CA ALA A 158 -0.32 6.79 18.20
C ALA A 158 1.18 7.03 17.95
N PHE A 159 1.75 6.35 16.96
CA PHE A 159 3.14 6.53 16.55
C PHE A 159 3.41 7.98 16.10
N LEU A 160 2.61 8.51 15.17
CA LEU A 160 2.78 9.88 14.68
C LEU A 160 2.64 10.93 15.78
N LYS A 161 1.71 10.75 16.72
CA LYS A 161 1.55 11.66 17.87
C LYS A 161 2.75 11.66 18.81
N ALA A 162 3.49 10.56 18.88
CA ALA A 162 4.68 10.43 19.74
C ALA A 162 5.96 10.97 19.07
N VAL A 163 5.96 11.16 17.75
CA VAL A 163 7.11 11.66 16.99
C VAL A 163 7.22 13.19 17.12
N PRO A 164 8.41 13.75 17.36
CA PRO A 164 8.63 15.20 17.34
C PRO A 164 8.31 15.84 15.98
N GLU A 165 7.76 17.04 15.99
CA GLU A 165 7.49 17.81 14.78
C GLU A 165 8.76 18.02 13.94
N GLY A 166 8.64 17.95 12.61
CA GLY A 166 9.75 18.14 11.68
C GLY A 166 10.75 16.98 11.60
N THR A 167 10.40 15.78 12.09
CA THR A 167 11.30 14.61 12.08
C THR A 167 11.44 13.95 10.70
N TYR A 168 10.36 13.89 9.92
CA TYR A 168 10.31 13.16 8.65
C TYR A 168 10.29 14.10 7.45
N ASP A 169 11.03 13.74 6.39
CA ASP A 169 10.98 14.45 5.11
C ASP A 169 9.72 14.08 4.31
N ALA A 170 9.25 12.84 4.47
CA ALA A 170 8.03 12.34 3.85
C ALA A 170 7.34 11.30 4.75
N VAL A 171 6.01 11.31 4.71
CA VAL A 171 5.15 10.29 5.32
C VAL A 171 4.30 9.68 4.21
N ILE A 172 4.33 8.36 4.08
CA ILE A 172 3.51 7.57 3.17
C ILE A 172 2.50 6.79 4.01
N VAL A 173 1.22 6.96 3.70
CA VAL A 173 0.12 6.26 4.36
C VAL A 173 -0.38 5.19 3.40
N ASP A 174 0.09 3.97 3.58
CA ASP A 174 -0.28 2.77 2.84
C ASP A 174 -1.24 1.94 3.70
N SER A 175 -2.42 2.51 3.92
CA SER A 175 -3.45 1.92 4.78
C SER A 175 -4.46 1.11 3.97
N SER A 176 -5.11 0.15 4.65
CA SER A 176 -6.35 -0.46 4.16
C SER A 176 -7.47 0.57 4.05
N ASP A 177 -8.60 0.15 3.49
CA ASP A 177 -9.82 0.95 3.42
C ASP A 177 -10.31 1.45 4.80
N PRO A 178 -11.10 2.54 4.85
CA PRO A 178 -11.58 3.15 6.11
C PRO A 178 -12.56 2.30 6.92
N ILE A 179 -12.85 1.06 6.50
CA ILE A 179 -13.58 0.08 7.30
C ILE A 179 -12.56 -0.84 7.97
N GLY A 180 -12.58 -0.89 9.30
CA GLY A 180 -11.64 -1.69 10.09
C GLY A 180 -10.57 -0.81 10.74
N PRO A 181 -9.32 -1.32 10.92
CA PRO A 181 -8.31 -0.66 11.74
C PRO A 181 -7.81 0.68 11.17
N ALA A 182 -8.02 0.94 9.88
CA ALA A 182 -7.57 2.16 9.22
C ALA A 182 -8.55 3.35 9.33
N GLN A 183 -9.72 3.21 9.97
CA GLN A 183 -10.75 4.25 10.00
C GLN A 183 -10.22 5.63 10.45
N GLU A 184 -9.44 5.67 11.54
CA GLU A 184 -8.90 6.93 12.07
C GLU A 184 -7.91 7.63 11.12
N LEU A 185 -7.33 6.89 10.16
CA LEU A 185 -6.42 7.42 9.14
C LEU A 185 -7.15 8.23 8.06
N PHE A 186 -8.48 8.18 8.00
CA PHE A 186 -9.28 8.94 7.01
C PHE A 186 -10.13 10.05 7.65
N GLU A 187 -10.15 10.14 8.98
CA GLU A 187 -10.87 11.19 9.71
C GLU A 187 -10.00 12.45 9.87
N LYS A 188 -10.61 13.60 10.15
CA LYS A 188 -9.83 14.74 10.69
C LYS A 188 -9.48 14.37 12.14
N PRO A 189 -8.20 14.09 12.45
CA PRO A 189 -7.03 14.93 12.12
C PRO A 189 -6.05 14.42 11.05
N PHE A 190 -6.25 13.25 10.45
CA PHE A 190 -5.26 12.51 9.64
C PHE A 190 -5.33 12.73 8.11
N PHE A 191 -6.33 13.50 7.64
CA PHE A 191 -6.62 13.85 6.23
C PHE A 191 -7.46 12.81 5.46
N ALA A 192 -8.36 13.27 4.59
CA ALA A 192 -9.37 12.44 3.91
C ALA A 192 -9.15 12.36 2.39
N GLY A 193 -8.89 11.17 1.86
CA GLY A 193 -8.90 10.87 0.42
C GLY A 193 -9.62 9.54 0.15
N VAL A 194 -10.45 9.47 -0.90
CA VAL A 194 -11.27 8.27 -1.21
C VAL A 194 -11.06 7.79 -2.66
N ILE A 195 -10.46 8.61 -3.53
CA ILE A 195 -10.21 8.25 -4.94
C ILE A 195 -8.81 8.71 -5.31
N GLY A 196 -7.89 7.75 -5.47
CA GLY A 196 -6.48 8.00 -5.75
C GLY A 196 -5.67 8.46 -4.52
N PHE A 197 -4.50 9.05 -4.77
CA PHE A 197 -3.58 9.49 -3.71
C PHE A 197 -3.81 10.95 -3.31
N MET A 198 -3.58 11.27 -2.04
CA MET A 198 -3.45 12.66 -1.57
C MET A 198 -1.98 13.02 -1.43
N LEU A 199 -1.57 14.14 -2.04
CA LEU A 199 -0.23 14.71 -1.88
C LEU A 199 -0.37 16.11 -1.28
N CYS A 200 0.35 16.34 -0.20
CA CYS A 200 0.32 17.58 0.56
C CYS A 200 1.74 17.91 1.01
N SER A 201 2.08 19.20 1.06
CA SER A 201 3.30 19.70 1.70
C SER A 201 2.91 20.61 2.86
N THR A 202 3.70 20.61 3.92
CA THR A 202 3.58 21.59 4.99
C THR A 202 3.97 22.98 4.48
N GLU A 203 3.65 24.03 5.24
CA GLU A 203 4.18 25.37 4.98
C GLU A 203 5.72 25.33 5.05
N GLY A 204 6.39 25.97 4.07
CA GLY A 204 7.83 25.88 3.91
C GLY A 204 8.28 26.05 2.45
N PRO A 205 9.39 25.40 2.03
CA PRO A 205 9.81 25.37 0.63
C PRO A 205 8.68 24.88 -0.28
N SER A 206 8.49 25.56 -1.42
CA SER A 206 7.46 25.17 -2.39
C SER A 206 7.76 23.79 -2.97
N VAL A 207 6.75 22.93 -2.99
CA VAL A 207 6.80 21.61 -3.62
C VAL A 207 5.87 21.61 -4.83
N ASP A 208 6.40 21.32 -6.02
CA ASP A 208 5.59 21.11 -7.21
C ASP A 208 5.38 19.61 -7.42
N PHE A 209 4.26 19.10 -6.92
CA PHE A 209 3.91 17.69 -7.09
C PHE A 209 3.62 17.30 -8.54
N LYS A 210 3.35 18.24 -9.45
CA LYS A 210 3.02 17.88 -10.84
C LYS A 210 4.25 17.64 -11.70
N ASN A 211 5.39 18.20 -11.31
CA ASN A 211 6.62 18.15 -12.09
C ASN A 211 7.74 17.59 -11.19
N PRO A 212 8.08 16.29 -11.31
CA PRO A 212 9.07 15.66 -10.44
C PRO A 212 10.45 16.30 -10.64
N ILE A 213 11.09 16.70 -9.53
CA ILE A 213 12.41 17.35 -9.53
C ILE A 213 13.57 16.36 -9.32
N ASN A 214 13.27 15.16 -8.81
CA ASN A 214 14.24 14.12 -8.50
C ASN A 214 13.84 12.80 -9.16
N SER A 215 13.86 12.78 -10.50
CA SER A 215 13.32 11.65 -11.25
C SER A 215 14.21 10.41 -11.16
N ILE A 216 13.65 9.33 -10.64
CA ILE A 216 14.35 8.06 -10.39
C ILE A 216 14.62 7.25 -11.68
N ASP A 217 13.90 7.52 -12.77
CA ASP A 217 14.06 6.90 -14.10
C ASP A 217 15.22 7.50 -14.91
N ALA A 218 15.49 8.80 -14.77
CA ALA A 218 16.59 9.50 -15.45
C ALA A 218 17.97 9.09 -14.90
N ASN A 219 18.00 8.79 -13.60
CA ASN A 219 19.18 8.29 -12.93
C ASN A 219 19.27 6.78 -13.15
N ASN A 220 20.00 6.36 -14.19
CA ASN A 220 20.49 4.98 -14.42
C ASN A 220 21.30 4.39 -13.23
N SER A 221 21.32 5.07 -12.08
CA SER A 221 21.87 4.64 -10.79
C SER A 221 20.90 3.79 -9.96
N CYS A 222 19.66 3.54 -10.41
CA CYS A 222 18.78 2.56 -9.79
C CYS A 222 19.59 1.27 -9.61
N SER A 223 19.85 0.89 -8.36
CA SER A 223 20.81 -0.15 -8.01
C SER A 223 20.56 -1.36 -8.89
N LYS A 224 21.55 -1.77 -9.70
CA LYS A 224 21.45 -2.91 -10.64
C LYS A 224 20.94 -4.20 -9.99
N SER A 225 20.90 -4.26 -8.65
CA SER A 225 20.36 -5.32 -7.82
C SER A 225 18.83 -5.33 -7.61
N LYS A 226 18.08 -4.25 -7.88
CA LYS A 226 16.63 -4.15 -7.55
C LYS A 226 15.67 -4.22 -8.75
N GLY A 227 16.17 -4.47 -9.95
CA GLY A 227 15.37 -4.55 -11.19
C GLY A 227 14.85 -3.19 -11.69
N PRO A 228 14.34 -3.10 -12.94
CA PRO A 228 13.78 -1.86 -13.48
C PRO A 228 12.41 -1.54 -12.85
N LEU A 229 12.04 -0.26 -12.87
CA LEU A 229 10.65 0.15 -12.63
C LEU A 229 9.75 -0.48 -13.69
N LYS A 230 8.56 -0.93 -13.29
CA LYS A 230 7.59 -1.60 -14.17
C LYS A 230 6.48 -0.66 -14.62
N PHE A 231 6.17 0.38 -13.84
CA PHE A 231 5.03 1.27 -14.08
C PHE A 231 5.41 2.75 -14.05
N TYR A 232 6.08 3.21 -13.00
CA TYR A 232 6.43 4.61 -12.80
C TYR A 232 7.47 5.11 -13.81
N ASN A 233 7.28 6.34 -14.25
CA ASN A 233 8.23 7.18 -14.97
C ASN A 233 7.83 8.66 -14.80
N SER A 234 8.69 9.58 -15.22
CA SER A 234 8.43 11.02 -15.13
C SER A 234 7.17 11.48 -15.88
N GLU A 235 6.83 10.87 -17.01
CA GLU A 235 5.65 11.24 -17.80
C GLU A 235 4.35 10.80 -17.11
N ILE A 236 4.30 9.57 -16.59
CA ILE A 236 3.13 9.05 -15.86
C ILE A 236 2.95 9.76 -14.51
N HIS A 237 4.04 10.22 -13.88
CA HIS A 237 3.97 11.09 -12.69
C HIS A 237 3.14 12.33 -12.99
N THR A 238 3.51 13.10 -14.03
CA THR A 238 2.77 14.30 -14.43
C THR A 238 1.34 13.96 -14.85
N ALA A 239 1.16 12.87 -15.59
CA ALA A 239 -0.15 12.44 -16.08
C ALA A 239 -1.11 12.02 -14.96
N ALA A 240 -0.61 11.52 -13.83
CA ALA A 240 -1.45 11.11 -12.68
C ALA A 240 -2.28 12.27 -12.10
N PHE A 241 -1.88 13.53 -12.34
CA PHE A 241 -2.62 14.72 -11.92
C PHE A 241 -3.66 15.21 -12.94
N CYS A 242 -3.72 14.59 -14.13
CA CYS A 242 -4.68 14.91 -15.18
C CYS A 242 -6.01 14.20 -14.93
N LEU A 243 -6.78 14.71 -13.97
CA LEU A 243 -8.05 14.11 -13.55
C LEU A 243 -9.18 14.27 -14.59
N PRO A 244 -10.11 13.31 -14.68
CA PRO A 244 -11.34 13.46 -15.45
C PRO A 244 -12.12 14.72 -15.05
N SER A 245 -12.81 15.34 -16.02
CA SER A 245 -13.48 16.63 -15.84
C SER A 245 -14.43 16.70 -14.65
N PHE A 246 -15.12 15.60 -14.30
CA PHE A 246 -16.04 15.58 -13.17
C PHE A 246 -15.30 15.63 -11.82
N ALA A 247 -14.22 14.86 -11.68
CA ALA A 247 -13.41 14.82 -10.47
C ALA A 247 -12.65 16.13 -10.27
N LYS A 248 -12.06 16.65 -11.35
CA LYS A 248 -11.36 17.94 -11.36
C LYS A 248 -12.23 19.07 -10.81
N LYS A 249 -13.50 19.16 -11.24
CA LYS A 249 -14.44 20.18 -10.76
C LYS A 249 -14.66 20.13 -9.25
N VAL A 250 -14.75 18.93 -8.68
CA VAL A 250 -15.00 18.74 -7.23
C VAL A 250 -13.74 19.05 -6.42
N ILE A 251 -12.58 18.56 -6.86
CA ILE A 251 -11.32 18.74 -6.14
C ILE A 251 -10.85 20.19 -6.18
N ASP A 252 -10.90 20.85 -7.35
CA ASP A 252 -10.53 22.27 -7.51
C ASP A 252 -11.48 23.20 -6.73
N ALA A 253 -12.73 22.79 -6.51
CA ALA A 253 -13.68 23.56 -5.70
C ALA A 253 -13.41 23.49 -4.19
N LYS A 254 -12.74 22.43 -3.71
CA LYS A 254 -12.38 22.24 -2.30
C LYS A 254 -11.02 22.84 -1.92
N THR A 255 -10.22 23.23 -2.91
CA THR A 255 -8.88 23.83 -2.73
C THR A 255 -8.90 25.37 -2.72
N LYS A 256 -10.09 25.99 -2.86
CA LYS A 256 -10.34 27.42 -2.67
C LYS A 256 -10.92 27.69 -1.29
#